data_AF-A0A6M0FXW6-F1
#
_entry.id   AF-A0A6M0FXW6-F1
#
_cell.length_a   1.000
_cell.length_b   1.000
_cell.length_c   1.000
_cell.angle_alpha   90.00
_cell.angle_beta   90.00
_cell.angle_gamma   90.00
#
_symmetry.space_group_name_H-M   'P 1'
#
loop_
_entity.id
_entity.type
_entity.pdbx_description
1 polymer ?
#
loop_
_entity_poly.entity_id
_entity_poly.type
_entity_poly.pdbx_seq_one_letter_code
_entity_poly.pdbx_strand_id
1 'polypeptide(L)'
;MVDCNSNINADNQEESVHLHEALLQLPTEKRKLLSLRIVDDLSWKEIADYYRERGEKISAATLRKRHQRALNSLRELYIGLLHET
;
A
#
# COMPACT_ATOMS: atom_id res chain seq x y z
N MET A 1 24.89 -22.81 17.32
CA MET A 1 24.27 -21.57 17.84
C MET A 1 24.72 -20.47 16.90
N VAL A 2 23.82 -19.96 16.08
CA VAL A 2 24.10 -18.82 15.19
C VAL A 2 23.44 -17.63 15.87
N ASP A 3 24.27 -16.73 16.40
CA ASP A 3 23.82 -15.50 17.04
C ASP A 3 23.22 -14.59 15.98
N CYS A 4 21.89 -14.51 15.96
CA CYS A 4 21.17 -13.51 15.19
C CYS A 4 21.42 -12.15 15.84
N ASN A 5 22.35 -11.40 15.26
CA ASN A 5 22.66 -10.02 15.61
C ASN A 5 21.45 -9.13 15.33
N SER A 6 20.53 -9.04 16.29
CA SER A 6 19.35 -8.18 16.28
C SER A 6 19.76 -6.73 16.52
N ASN A 7 20.33 -6.10 15.50
CA ASN A 7 20.43 -4.65 15.44
C ASN A 7 19.46 -4.12 14.37
N ILE A 8 18.17 -4.44 14.52
CA ILE A 8 17.11 -3.83 13.73
C ILE A 8 16.77 -2.51 14.43
N ASN A 9 17.31 -1.44 13.86
CA ASN A 9 17.26 -0.04 14.29
C ASN A 9 15.87 0.40 14.79
N ALA A 10 15.82 1.04 15.96
CA ALA A 10 14.60 1.64 16.52
C ALA A 10 13.94 2.65 15.56
N ASP A 11 14.72 3.32 14.71
CA ASP A 11 14.25 4.23 13.66
C ASP A 11 13.32 3.53 12.63
N ASN A 12 13.63 2.29 12.25
CA ASN A 12 12.81 1.52 11.32
C ASN A 12 11.47 1.11 11.94
N GLN A 13 11.39 1.01 13.27
CA GLN A 13 10.15 0.65 13.96
C GLN A 13 9.17 1.81 13.94
N GLU A 14 9.65 3.04 14.16
CA GLU A 14 8.81 4.24 14.15
C GLU A 14 8.31 4.58 12.74
N GLU A 15 9.15 4.48 11.70
CA GLU A 15 8.71 4.60 10.30
C GLU A 15 7.65 3.54 9.95
N SER A 16 7.83 2.30 10.42
CA SER A 16 6.87 1.22 10.19
C SER A 16 5.53 1.47 10.88
N VAL A 17 5.50 2.13 12.04
CA VAL A 17 4.26 2.46 12.76
C VAL A 17 3.48 3.53 12.00
N HIS A 18 4.11 4.64 11.63
CA HIS A 18 3.45 5.71 10.87
C HIS A 18 2.96 5.23 9.50
N LEU A 19 3.72 4.37 8.82
CA LEU A 19 3.29 3.78 7.55
C LEU A 19 2.07 2.87 7.74
N HIS A 20 2.07 2.05 8.80
CA HIS A 20 0.94 1.18 9.11
C HIS A 20 -0.32 1.99 9.41
N GLU A 21 -0.20 3.05 10.20
CA GLU A 21 -1.31 3.93 10.52
C GLU A 21 -1.85 4.67 9.28
N ALA A 22 -0.96 5.20 8.43
CA ALA A 22 -1.35 5.80 7.16
C ALA A 22 -2.09 4.81 6.25
N LEU A 23 -1.68 3.54 6.21
CA LEU A 23 -2.38 2.48 5.50
C LEU A 23 -3.76 2.19 6.09
N LEU A 24 -3.92 2.26 7.42
CA LEU A 24 -5.19 2.06 8.10
C LEU A 24 -6.21 3.18 7.80
N GLN A 25 -5.73 4.42 7.68
CA GLN A 25 -6.54 5.59 7.33
C GLN A 25 -6.92 5.64 5.84
N LEU A 26 -6.19 4.92 4.98
CA LEU A 26 -6.46 4.87 3.55
C LEU A 26 -7.80 4.16 3.25
N PRO A 27 -8.65 4.69 2.35
CA PRO A 27 -9.90 4.03 1.95
C PRO A 27 -9.68 2.57 1.52
N THR A 28 -10.60 1.69 1.90
CA THR A 28 -10.49 0.23 1.69
C THR A 28 -10.15 -0.15 0.26
N GLU A 29 -10.81 0.47 -0.73
CA GLU A 29 -10.56 0.21 -2.15
C GLU A 29 -9.14 0.58 -2.58
N LYS A 30 -8.59 1.69 -2.08
CA LYS A 30 -7.23 2.13 -2.39
C LYS A 30 -6.22 1.17 -1.73
N ARG A 31 -6.43 0.83 -0.47
CA ARG A 31 -5.59 -0.13 0.27
C ARG A 31 -5.61 -1.51 -0.36
N LYS A 32 -6.77 -2.00 -0.80
CA LYS A 32 -6.89 -3.28 -1.50
C LYS A 32 -6.13 -3.26 -2.82
N LEU A 33 -6.24 -2.19 -3.60
CA LEU A 33 -5.50 -2.05 -4.86
C LEU A 33 -3.98 -2.02 -4.62
N LEU A 34 -3.51 -1.34 -3.57
CA LEU A 34 -2.10 -1.36 -3.19
C LEU A 34 -1.64 -2.76 -2.76
N SER A 35 -2.44 -3.46 -1.96
CA SER A 35 -2.16 -4.85 -1.56
C SER A 35 -2.01 -5.77 -2.77
N LEU A 36 -2.98 -5.74 -3.69
CA LEU A 36 -2.95 -6.58 -4.89
C LEU A 36 -1.71 -6.30 -5.75
N ARG A 37 -1.29 -5.02 -5.85
CA ARG A 37 -0.16 -4.65 -6.71
C ARG A 37 1.20 -4.87 -6.05
N ILE A 38 1.34 -4.57 -4.76
CA ILE A 38 2.64 -4.47 -4.09
C ILE A 38 2.91 -5.72 -3.25
N VAL A 39 1.89 -6.24 -2.56
CA VAL A 39 2.04 -7.41 -1.66
C VAL A 39 1.85 -8.70 -2.44
N ASP A 40 0.79 -8.78 -3.23
CA ASP A 40 0.48 -9.98 -4.03
C ASP A 40 1.22 -9.98 -5.40
N ASP A 41 1.98 -8.91 -5.70
CA ASP A 41 2.72 -8.64 -6.94
C ASP A 41 1.95 -8.94 -8.25
N LEU A 42 0.63 -8.72 -8.25
CA LEU A 42 -0.18 -8.96 -9.44
C LEU A 42 0.08 -7.90 -10.51
N SER A 43 0.12 -8.34 -11.77
CA SER A 43 0.18 -7.44 -12.92
C SER A 43 -1.14 -6.66 -13.08
N TRP A 44 -1.09 -5.52 -13.79
CA TRP A 44 -2.29 -4.74 -14.08
C TRP A 44 -3.37 -5.51 -14.84
N LYS A 45 -2.97 -6.53 -15.60
CA LYS A 45 -3.89 -7.40 -16.31
C LYS A 45 -4.60 -8.34 -15.33
N GLU A 46 -3.84 -9.02 -14.46
CA GLU A 46 -4.39 -9.90 -13.43
C GLU A 46 -5.31 -9.16 -12.46
N ILE A 47 -4.95 -7.93 -12.07
CA ILE A 47 -5.82 -7.09 -11.25
C ILE A 47 -7.10 -6.72 -12.02
N ALA A 48 -7.01 -6.40 -13.31
CA ALA A 48 -8.20 -6.11 -14.12
C ALA A 48 -9.11 -7.32 -14.27
N ASP A 49 -8.54 -8.52 -14.39
CA ASP A 49 -9.28 -9.78 -14.44
C ASP A 49 -9.91 -10.09 -13.06
N TYR A 50 -9.21 -9.87 -11.95
CA TYR A 50 -9.74 -9.98 -10.58
C TYR A 50 -10.98 -9.11 -10.36
N TYR A 51 -10.97 -7.85 -10.80
CA TYR A 51 -12.15 -6.98 -10.71
C TYR A 51 -13.27 -7.44 -11.66
N ARG A 52 -12.91 -7.91 -12.87
CA ARG A 52 -13.88 -8.39 -13.85
C ARG A 52 -14.67 -9.59 -13.34
N GLU A 53 -14.00 -10.54 -12.68
CA GLU A 53 -14.64 -11.72 -12.07
C GLU A 53 -15.66 -11.35 -10.99
N ARG A 54 -15.49 -10.18 -10.36
CA ARG A 54 -16.40 -9.63 -9.34
C ARG A 54 -17.48 -8.73 -9.93
N GLY A 55 -17.58 -8.63 -11.26
CA GLY A 55 -18.57 -7.83 -11.97
C GLY A 55 -18.11 -6.41 -12.31
N GLU A 56 -16.89 -6.02 -11.96
CA GLU A 56 -16.34 -4.68 -12.21
C GLU A 56 -15.45 -4.65 -13.46
N LYS A 57 -15.93 -4.02 -14.53
CA LYS A 57 -15.14 -3.84 -15.76
C LYS A 57 -14.22 -2.62 -15.64
N ILE A 58 -13.02 -2.83 -15.08
CA ILE A 58 -12.01 -1.78 -14.95
C ILE A 58 -10.82 -2.10 -15.87
N SER A 59 -10.37 -1.11 -16.64
CA SER A 59 -9.19 -1.27 -17.51
C SER A 59 -7.88 -1.19 -16.71
N ALA A 60 -6.83 -1.86 -17.21
CA ALA A 60 -5.48 -1.76 -16.66
C ALA A 60 -4.98 -0.30 -16.58
N ALA A 61 -5.31 0.54 -17.58
CA ALA A 61 -4.94 1.96 -17.59
C ALA A 61 -5.64 2.73 -16.45
N THR A 62 -6.92 2.44 -16.19
CA THR A 62 -7.67 3.00 -15.07
C THR A 62 -7.06 2.57 -13.74
N LEU A 63 -6.69 1.28 -13.60
CA LEU A 63 -6.04 0.76 -12.39
C LEU A 63 -4.71 1.44 -12.11
N ARG A 64 -3.86 1.67 -13.13
CA ARG A 64 -2.61 2.42 -12.98
C ARG A 64 -2.84 3.82 -12.40
N LYS A 65 -3.83 4.56 -12.94
CA LYS A 65 -4.19 5.89 -12.42
C LYS A 65 -4.77 5.82 -11.00
N ARG A 66 -5.58 4.80 -10.69
CA ARG A 66 -6.12 4.58 -9.33
C ARG A 66 -5.00 4.25 -8.35
N HIS A 67 -4.02 3.44 -8.74
CA HIS A 67 -2.85 3.11 -7.94
C HIS A 67 -2.00 4.34 -7.66
N GLN A 68 -1.71 5.17 -8.67
CA GLN A 68 -0.97 6.42 -8.45
C GLN A 68 -1.69 7.34 -7.45
N ARG A 69 -3.02 7.46 -7.57
CA ARG A 69 -3.82 8.23 -6.61
C ARG A 69 -3.84 7.60 -5.21
N ALA A 70 -3.80 6.28 -5.12
CA ALA A 70 -3.70 5.58 -3.85
C ALA A 70 -2.35 5.84 -3.17
N LEU A 71 -1.24 5.77 -3.91
CA LEU A 71 0.09 6.10 -3.41
C LEU A 71 0.20 7.57 -2.99
N ASN A 72 -0.34 8.50 -3.77
CA ASN A 72 -0.33 9.92 -3.41
C ASN A 72 -1.09 10.15 -2.10
N SER A 73 -2.29 9.57 -1.95
CA SER A 73 -3.04 9.68 -0.69
C SER A 73 -2.34 9.02 0.49
N LEU A 74 -1.71 7.86 0.28
CA LEU A 74 -0.92 7.22 1.34
C LEU A 74 0.24 8.12 1.78
N ARG A 75 0.92 8.75 0.82
CA ARG A 75 2.02 9.69 1.09
C ARG A 75 1.54 10.92 1.86
N GLU A 76 0.41 11.49 1.48
CA GLU A 76 -0.19 12.64 2.17
C GLU A 76 -0.53 12.30 3.63
N LEU A 77 -1.13 11.12 3.87
CA LEU A 77 -1.43 10.64 5.23
C LEU A 77 -0.15 10.41 6.04
N TYR A 78 0.86 9.77 5.43
CA TYR A 78 2.14 9.51 6.08
C TYR A 78 2.87 10.80 6.47
N ILE A 79 2.93 11.79 5.57
CA ILE A 79 3.55 13.10 5.86
C ILE A 79 2.76 13.83 6.96
N GLY A 80 1.42 13.74 6.95
CA GLY A 80 0.58 14.30 8.00
C GLY A 80 0.95 13.77 9.38
N LEU A 81 1.10 12.44 9.50
CA LEU A 81 1.49 11.80 10.74
C LEU A 81 2.90 12.21 11.21
N LEU A 82 3.87 12.32 10.30
CA LEU A 82 5.23 12.74 10.64
C LEU A 82 5.34 14.20 11.09
N HIS A 83 4.42 15.06 10.69
CA HIS A 83 4.43 16.48 11.06
C HIS A 83 3.60 16.78 12.33
N GLU A 84 2.92 15.79 12.90
CA GLU A 84 2.15 15.91 14.15
C GLU A 84 2.93 15.46 15.40
N THR A 85 4.12 14.86 15.22
CA THR A 85 5.12 14.52 16.27
C THR A 85 6.23 15.56 16.38
#